data_AF-A0A7C5ZUG3-F1
#
_entry.id   AF-A0A7C5ZUG3-F1
#
_cell.length_a   1.000
_cell.length_b   1.000
_cell.length_c   1.000
_cell.angle_alpha   90.00
_cell.angle_beta   90.00
_cell.angle_gamma   90.00
#
_symmetry.space_group_name_H-M   'P 1'
#
loop_
_entity.id
_entity.type
_entity.pdbx_description
1 polymer ?
#
loop_
_entity_poly.entity_id
_entity_poly.type
_entity_poly.pdbx_seq_one_letter_code
_entity_poly.pdbx_strand_id
1 'polypeptide(L)'
;MSVTGNIKIFAGNAHPALAEEICSHLGLDLGKAVTDRFSDGEFNFSIGENVRGSDVFIIQPTCPPSDQNLMELLIMIDAFIRASAKRVTAVIPYFGYARSDKKDRPRVPISAKLVSNLIVKAGAHRVLTIDLHASQIQGFFDIPVDHLYARPIIVEYFKANPINDLVVVAPDTGGAERARAYAKRLDAGLALCDKRRERANEADVMNIVGDVSGKNCLIVDDMCDTGGTICKVAEALHSAGANEIFACFSHAVLSGNAVNNIQASHLKKVIVTNTIPLNVRACGLQESGRIEVLSVGRLLASAINSIHDETSVSSLFI
;
A
#
# COMPACT_ATOMS: atom_id res chain seq x y z
N MET A 1 5.65 -2.85 29.17
CA MET A 1 5.09 -4.01 29.90
C MET A 1 4.79 -5.03 28.85
N SER A 2 5.45 -6.18 28.87
CA SER A 2 5.20 -7.26 27.92
C SER A 2 3.73 -7.66 27.96
N VAL A 3 3.13 -7.85 26.78
CA VAL A 3 1.76 -8.34 26.70
C VAL A 3 1.79 -9.83 26.96
N THR A 4 1.26 -10.26 28.10
CA THR A 4 1.18 -11.69 28.49
C THR A 4 -0.01 -12.42 27.88
N GLY A 5 -0.80 -11.76 27.01
CA GLY A 5 -2.01 -12.30 26.39
C GLY A 5 -1.77 -12.73 24.95
N ASN A 6 -2.51 -13.73 24.47
CA ASN A 6 -2.32 -14.29 23.12
C ASN A 6 -2.61 -13.28 22.00
N ILE A 7 -1.97 -13.47 20.84
CA ILE A 7 -2.31 -12.78 19.58
C ILE A 7 -3.77 -13.07 19.21
N LYS A 8 -4.52 -12.03 18.87
CA LYS A 8 -5.85 -12.12 18.27
C LYS A 8 -5.93 -11.25 17.03
N ILE A 9 -6.27 -11.83 15.89
CA ILE A 9 -6.35 -11.11 14.61
C ILE A 9 -7.82 -10.99 14.21
N PHE A 10 -8.23 -9.78 13.85
CA PHE A 10 -9.57 -9.50 13.33
C PHE A 10 -9.46 -8.72 12.03
N ALA A 11 -10.47 -8.84 11.17
CA ALA A 11 -10.54 -8.14 9.90
C ALA A 11 -11.82 -7.30 9.84
N GLY A 12 -11.72 -6.11 9.24
CA GLY A 12 -12.92 -5.42 8.76
C GLY A 12 -13.26 -5.89 7.34
N ASN A 13 -14.13 -5.16 6.64
CA ASN A 13 -14.59 -5.57 5.30
C ASN A 13 -13.61 -5.23 4.17
N ALA A 14 -12.56 -4.46 4.44
CA ALA A 14 -11.72 -3.91 3.39
C ALA A 14 -10.85 -4.98 2.71
N HIS A 15 -10.30 -5.96 3.45
CA HIS A 15 -9.54 -7.05 2.84
C HIS A 15 -9.51 -8.35 3.68
N PRO A 16 -10.65 -9.06 3.84
CA PRO A 16 -10.71 -10.30 4.62
C PRO A 16 -9.72 -11.37 4.15
N ALA A 17 -9.56 -11.53 2.83
CA ALA A 17 -8.64 -12.53 2.26
C ALA A 17 -7.17 -12.34 2.70
N LEU A 18 -6.68 -11.09 2.82
CA LEU A 18 -5.33 -10.83 3.31
C LEU A 18 -5.22 -11.16 4.81
N ALA A 19 -6.27 -10.90 5.59
CA ALA A 19 -6.27 -11.27 7.00
C ALA A 19 -6.23 -12.79 7.20
N GLU A 20 -7.00 -13.55 6.43
CA GLU A 20 -6.94 -15.02 6.41
C GLU A 20 -5.56 -15.53 6.01
N GLU A 21 -4.94 -14.93 5.01
CA GLU A 21 -3.57 -15.28 4.60
C GLU A 21 -2.54 -15.03 5.71
N ILE A 22 -2.63 -13.88 6.39
CA ILE A 22 -1.78 -13.55 7.54
C ILE A 22 -1.97 -14.59 8.66
N CYS A 23 -3.22 -14.93 8.98
CA CYS A 23 -3.56 -15.96 9.97
C CYS A 23 -2.95 -17.33 9.61
N SER A 24 -3.06 -17.73 8.34
CA SER A 24 -2.46 -18.97 7.82
C SER A 24 -0.94 -19.01 8.04
N HIS A 25 -0.23 -17.91 7.75
CA HIS A 25 1.22 -17.81 8.00
C HIS A 25 1.60 -17.88 9.49
N LEU A 26 0.71 -17.47 10.39
CA LEU A 26 0.91 -17.53 11.84
C LEU A 26 0.41 -18.83 12.48
N GLY A 27 -0.28 -19.68 11.73
CA GLY A 27 -0.95 -20.86 12.28
C GLY A 27 -2.07 -20.52 13.27
N LEU A 28 -2.77 -19.41 13.04
CA LEU A 28 -3.86 -18.91 13.87
C LEU A 28 -5.19 -18.91 13.10
N ASP A 29 -6.30 -18.94 13.83
CA ASP A 29 -7.63 -18.68 13.26
C ASP A 29 -7.95 -17.18 13.30
N LEU A 30 -8.71 -16.70 12.32
CA LEU A 30 -9.28 -15.37 12.37
C LEU A 30 -10.30 -15.27 13.52
N GLY A 31 -10.24 -14.16 14.26
CA GLY A 31 -11.10 -13.92 15.39
C GLY A 31 -12.57 -13.85 15.01
N LYS A 32 -13.43 -14.34 15.89
CA LYS A 32 -14.88 -14.38 15.69
C LYS A 32 -15.47 -12.99 15.91
N ALA A 33 -16.07 -12.41 14.89
CA ALA A 33 -16.79 -11.15 14.99
C ALA A 33 -17.97 -11.11 14.01
N VAL A 34 -18.97 -10.29 14.34
CA VAL A 34 -19.98 -9.85 13.38
C VAL A 34 -19.45 -8.57 12.73
N THR A 35 -19.41 -8.56 11.41
CA THR A 35 -18.86 -7.47 10.60
C THR A 35 -19.82 -7.21 9.44
N ASP A 36 -20.90 -6.47 9.70
CA ASP A 36 -21.95 -6.23 8.71
C ASP A 36 -22.46 -4.77 8.77
N ARG A 37 -23.60 -4.51 8.14
CA ARG A 37 -24.23 -3.18 8.11
C ARG A 37 -25.69 -3.27 8.46
N PHE A 38 -26.17 -2.28 9.20
CA PHE A 38 -27.59 -2.03 9.37
C PHE A 38 -28.23 -1.61 8.04
N SER A 39 -29.57 -1.63 7.96
CA SER A 39 -30.31 -1.34 6.73
C SER A 39 -30.11 0.08 6.18
N ASP A 40 -29.73 1.03 7.04
CA ASP A 40 -29.40 2.41 6.69
C ASP A 40 -27.93 2.60 6.28
N GLY A 41 -27.14 1.53 6.32
CA GLY A 41 -25.73 1.53 5.94
C GLY A 41 -24.77 1.84 7.08
N GLU A 42 -25.22 2.05 8.32
CA GLU A 42 -24.32 2.17 9.46
C GLU A 42 -23.56 0.86 9.71
N PHE A 43 -22.30 0.97 10.13
CA PHE A 43 -21.46 -0.20 10.37
C PHE A 43 -21.83 -0.86 11.69
N ASN A 44 -22.16 -2.14 11.64
CA ASN A 44 -22.48 -2.95 12.80
C ASN A 44 -21.33 -3.91 13.07
N PHE A 45 -20.72 -3.77 14.25
CA PHE A 45 -19.59 -4.58 14.67
C PHE A 45 -19.79 -5.09 16.08
N SER A 46 -19.59 -6.40 16.28
CA SER A 46 -19.54 -6.98 17.61
C SER A 46 -18.50 -8.09 17.70
N ILE A 47 -17.76 -8.11 18.80
CA ILE A 47 -16.73 -9.10 19.06
C ILE A 47 -17.42 -10.38 19.56
N GLY A 48 -17.24 -11.48 18.84
CA GLY A 48 -17.89 -12.78 19.10
C GLY A 48 -17.10 -13.69 20.05
N GLU A 49 -16.05 -13.19 20.70
CA GLU A 49 -15.21 -13.94 21.63
C GLU A 49 -14.57 -13.06 22.72
N ASN A 50 -13.99 -13.68 23.74
CA ASN A 50 -13.31 -12.94 24.81
C ASN A 50 -11.93 -12.44 24.35
N VAL A 51 -11.73 -11.12 24.48
CA VAL A 51 -10.49 -10.41 24.10
C VAL A 51 -9.84 -9.68 25.27
N ARG A 52 -10.36 -9.84 26.49
CA ARG A 52 -9.86 -9.14 27.67
C ARG A 52 -8.40 -9.53 27.92
N GLY A 53 -7.53 -8.52 27.96
CA GLY A 53 -6.10 -8.73 28.19
C GLY A 53 -5.30 -9.23 26.98
N SER A 54 -5.94 -9.45 25.82
CA SER A 54 -5.29 -9.95 24.60
C SER A 54 -4.51 -8.86 23.85
N ASP A 55 -3.58 -9.29 23.01
CA ASP A 55 -2.90 -8.44 22.02
C ASP A 55 -3.67 -8.51 20.69
N VAL A 56 -4.39 -7.45 20.35
CA VAL A 56 -5.30 -7.43 19.22
C VAL A 56 -4.66 -6.75 18.02
N PHE A 57 -4.74 -7.39 16.85
CA PHE A 57 -4.34 -6.83 15.56
C PHE A 57 -5.57 -6.74 14.65
N ILE A 58 -5.85 -5.54 14.15
CA ILE A 58 -6.99 -5.29 13.25
C ILE A 58 -6.46 -5.07 11.84
N ILE A 59 -6.71 -6.00 10.93
CA ILE A 59 -6.33 -5.90 9.51
C ILE A 59 -7.43 -5.14 8.77
N GLN A 60 -7.15 -3.89 8.40
CA GLN A 60 -8.12 -3.04 7.71
C GLN A 60 -7.38 -1.97 6.90
N PRO A 61 -7.06 -2.22 5.61
CA PRO A 61 -6.62 -1.14 4.73
C PRO A 61 -7.73 -0.10 4.58
N THR A 62 -7.37 1.18 4.49
CA THR A 62 -8.32 2.29 4.33
C THR A 62 -8.46 2.67 2.85
N CYS A 63 -8.56 1.65 2.00
CA CYS A 63 -8.74 1.76 0.55
C CYS A 63 -10.18 2.13 0.17
N PRO A 64 -10.47 2.51 -1.10
CA PRO A 64 -11.82 2.79 -1.55
C PRO A 64 -12.82 1.65 -1.25
N PRO A 65 -14.01 1.94 -0.71
CA PRO A 65 -14.50 3.25 -0.26
C PRO A 65 -13.81 3.72 1.04
N SER A 66 -13.01 4.79 0.95
CA SER A 66 -12.03 5.13 2.00
C SER A 66 -12.67 5.55 3.31
N ASP A 67 -13.71 6.40 3.26
CA ASP A 67 -14.41 6.88 4.46
C ASP A 67 -15.11 5.75 5.20
N GLN A 68 -15.70 4.84 4.44
CA GLN A 68 -16.36 3.66 4.98
C GLN A 68 -15.36 2.78 5.71
N ASN A 69 -14.28 2.38 5.03
CA ASN A 69 -13.26 1.49 5.60
C ASN A 69 -12.52 2.12 6.78
N LEU A 70 -12.34 3.45 6.77
CA LEU A 70 -11.83 4.20 7.92
C LEU A 70 -12.82 4.16 9.10
N MET A 71 -14.10 4.44 8.88
CA MET A 71 -15.10 4.39 9.95
C MET A 71 -15.22 2.99 10.54
N GLU A 72 -15.16 1.93 9.72
CA GLU A 72 -15.10 0.55 10.19
C GLU A 72 -13.92 0.33 11.14
N LEU A 73 -12.70 0.74 10.73
CA LEU A 73 -11.50 0.64 11.57
C LEU A 73 -11.67 1.35 12.92
N LEU A 74 -12.16 2.58 12.91
CA LEU A 74 -12.32 3.38 14.13
C LEU A 74 -13.32 2.74 15.10
N ILE A 75 -14.45 2.24 14.59
CA ILE A 75 -15.47 1.55 15.39
C ILE A 75 -14.94 0.22 15.94
N MET A 76 -14.20 -0.55 15.14
CA MET A 76 -13.56 -1.79 15.59
C MET A 76 -12.58 -1.49 16.74
N ILE A 77 -11.69 -0.51 16.58
CA ILE A 77 -10.74 -0.10 17.63
C ILE A 77 -11.49 0.25 18.92
N ASP A 78 -12.52 1.11 18.85
CA ASP A 78 -13.30 1.50 20.03
C ASP A 78 -13.94 0.28 20.73
N ALA A 79 -14.49 -0.67 19.97
CA ALA A 79 -15.06 -1.89 20.50
C ALA A 79 -14.03 -2.73 21.28
N PHE A 80 -12.81 -2.92 20.75
CA PHE A 80 -11.75 -3.67 21.45
C PHE A 80 -11.26 -2.95 22.71
N ILE A 81 -11.18 -1.62 22.68
CA ILE A 81 -10.81 -0.82 23.86
C ILE A 81 -11.86 -0.97 24.96
N ARG A 82 -13.15 -0.86 24.63
CA ARG A 82 -14.25 -1.07 25.60
C ARG A 82 -14.33 -2.51 26.10
N ALA A 83 -13.96 -3.47 25.26
CA ALA A 83 -13.85 -4.88 25.64
C ALA A 83 -12.58 -5.20 26.45
N SER A 84 -11.78 -4.20 26.83
CA SER A 84 -10.59 -4.33 27.67
C SER A 84 -9.47 -5.17 27.04
N ALA A 85 -9.29 -5.08 25.72
CA ALA A 85 -8.06 -5.56 25.08
C ALA A 85 -6.83 -4.87 25.71
N LYS A 86 -5.73 -5.61 25.88
CA LYS A 86 -4.51 -5.05 26.51
C LYS A 86 -3.80 -4.07 25.59
N ARG A 87 -3.76 -4.41 24.30
CA ARG A 87 -3.12 -3.64 23.24
C ARG A 87 -3.93 -3.83 21.96
N VAL A 88 -4.06 -2.75 21.19
CA VAL A 88 -4.75 -2.75 19.89
C VAL A 88 -3.81 -2.14 18.86
N THR A 89 -3.36 -2.95 17.92
CA THR A 89 -2.53 -2.54 16.78
C THR A 89 -3.40 -2.45 15.54
N ALA A 90 -3.46 -1.26 14.93
CA ALA A 90 -4.11 -1.08 13.65
C ALA A 90 -3.14 -1.48 12.53
N VAL A 91 -3.42 -2.59 11.85
CA VAL A 91 -2.67 -3.04 10.68
C VAL A 91 -3.37 -2.51 9.44
N ILE A 92 -2.76 -1.51 8.81
CA ILE A 92 -3.32 -0.74 7.71
C ILE A 92 -2.40 -0.91 6.48
N PRO A 93 -2.51 -2.02 5.73
CA PRO A 93 -1.62 -2.30 4.59
C PRO A 93 -1.58 -1.19 3.55
N TYR A 94 -2.70 -0.48 3.34
CA TYR A 94 -2.76 0.76 2.58
C TYR A 94 -3.39 1.87 3.42
N PHE A 95 -2.63 2.94 3.65
CA PHE A 95 -3.09 4.13 4.37
C PHE A 95 -3.75 5.12 3.41
N GLY A 96 -5.08 5.13 3.38
CA GLY A 96 -5.88 6.12 2.68
C GLY A 96 -5.58 7.54 3.17
N TYR A 97 -5.93 8.55 2.36
CA TYR A 97 -5.65 9.96 2.63
C TYR A 97 -4.16 10.36 2.69
N ALA A 98 -3.22 9.43 2.53
CA ALA A 98 -1.77 9.69 2.61
C ALA A 98 -1.26 10.79 1.65
N ARG A 99 -1.92 11.00 0.51
CA ARG A 99 -1.56 12.05 -0.46
C ARG A 99 -1.85 13.48 0.02
N SER A 100 -2.64 13.65 1.07
CA SER A 100 -2.95 14.94 1.70
C SER A 100 -2.16 15.08 3.00
N ASP A 101 -0.83 15.12 2.86
CA ASP A 101 0.17 15.15 3.94
C ASP A 101 0.70 16.56 4.25
N LYS A 102 0.43 17.54 3.39
CA LYS A 102 0.86 18.93 3.57
C LYS A 102 -0.15 19.92 2.99
N LYS A 103 0.03 21.20 3.33
CA LYS A 103 -0.67 22.29 2.66
C LYS A 103 0.10 22.68 1.40
N ASP A 104 -0.32 22.14 0.26
CA ASP A 104 0.23 22.48 -1.07
C ASP A 104 -0.33 23.81 -1.62
N ARG A 105 -1.50 24.23 -1.13
CA ARG A 105 -2.14 25.51 -1.45
C ARG A 105 -2.89 26.09 -0.24
N PRO A 106 -3.30 27.37 -0.26
CA PRO A 106 -4.06 27.95 0.84
C PRO A 106 -5.38 27.21 1.10
N ARG A 107 -5.76 27.09 2.38
CA ARG A 107 -7.09 26.61 2.85
C ARG A 107 -7.44 25.15 2.48
N VAL A 108 -6.45 24.27 2.41
CA VAL A 108 -6.65 22.81 2.31
C VAL A 108 -6.41 22.12 3.66
N PRO A 109 -7.03 20.95 3.90
CA PRO A 109 -6.72 20.12 5.06
C PRO A 109 -5.36 19.41 4.90
N ILE A 110 -4.85 18.90 6.02
CA ILE A 110 -3.84 17.84 6.03
C ILE A 110 -4.58 16.57 6.46
N SER A 111 -5.30 15.95 5.51
CA SER A 111 -6.23 14.85 5.84
C SER A 111 -5.49 13.65 6.43
N ALA A 112 -4.25 13.37 6.01
CA ALA A 112 -3.45 12.30 6.61
C ALA A 112 -3.26 12.53 8.13
N LYS A 113 -2.97 13.77 8.57
CA LYS A 113 -2.86 14.11 10.01
C LYS A 113 -4.20 14.01 10.73
N LEU A 114 -5.30 14.41 10.10
CA LEU A 114 -6.64 14.23 10.67
C LEU A 114 -6.93 12.74 10.91
N VAL A 115 -6.69 11.89 9.90
CA VAL A 115 -6.90 10.44 9.99
C VAL A 115 -6.00 9.82 11.06
N SER A 116 -4.72 10.19 11.12
CA SER A 116 -3.81 9.77 12.20
C SER A 116 -4.37 10.12 13.58
N ASN A 117 -4.86 11.36 13.77
CA ASN A 117 -5.46 11.78 15.03
C ASN A 117 -6.70 10.96 15.40
N LEU A 118 -7.56 10.65 14.43
CA LEU A 118 -8.77 9.86 14.67
C LEU A 118 -8.42 8.43 15.10
N ILE A 119 -7.45 7.79 14.44
CA ILE A 119 -6.98 6.43 14.78
C ILE A 119 -6.40 6.39 16.20
N VAL A 120 -5.55 7.37 16.55
CA VAL A 120 -5.02 7.50 17.92
C VAL A 120 -6.16 7.74 18.91
N LYS A 121 -7.11 8.62 18.57
CA LYS A 121 -8.20 9.00 19.48
C LYS A 121 -9.22 7.87 19.70
N ALA A 122 -9.44 7.01 18.70
CA ALA A 122 -10.24 5.79 18.86
C ALA A 122 -9.58 4.80 19.84
N GLY A 123 -8.25 4.88 20.03
CA GLY A 123 -7.52 4.12 21.03
C GLY A 123 -6.50 3.13 20.47
N ALA A 124 -6.07 3.29 19.22
CA ALA A 124 -4.96 2.50 18.70
C ALA A 124 -3.69 2.74 19.54
N HIS A 125 -2.99 1.66 19.88
CA HIS A 125 -1.73 1.70 20.63
C HIS A 125 -0.51 1.72 19.71
N ARG A 126 -0.68 1.22 18.47
CA ARG A 126 0.36 1.11 17.44
C ARG A 126 -0.28 1.05 16.07
N VAL A 127 0.45 1.49 15.05
CA VAL A 127 0.09 1.31 13.64
C VAL A 127 1.15 0.48 12.93
N LEU A 128 0.72 -0.48 12.12
CA LEU A 128 1.57 -1.23 11.19
C LEU A 128 1.07 -0.95 9.76
N THR A 129 1.93 -0.47 8.88
CA THR A 129 1.54 -0.06 7.51
C THR A 129 2.65 -0.35 6.51
N ILE A 130 2.34 -0.31 5.21
CA ILE A 130 3.28 -0.56 4.11
C ILE A 130 3.32 0.68 3.21
N ASP A 131 4.53 1.09 2.81
CA ASP A 131 4.81 2.12 1.79
C ASP A 131 3.93 3.38 1.89
N LEU A 132 3.97 4.06 3.04
CA LEU A 132 3.37 5.38 3.20
C LEU A 132 3.84 6.32 2.09
N HIS A 133 2.89 7.04 1.49
CA HIS A 133 3.16 8.00 0.41
C HIS A 133 4.28 8.98 0.77
N ALA A 134 4.26 9.48 2.01
CA ALA A 134 5.34 10.24 2.61
C ALA A 134 5.77 9.59 3.93
N SER A 135 7.06 9.29 4.06
CA SER A 135 7.63 8.66 5.27
C SER A 135 7.41 9.51 6.54
N GLN A 136 7.26 10.82 6.39
CA GLN A 136 6.98 11.78 7.45
C GLN A 136 5.62 11.59 8.12
N ILE A 137 4.68 10.87 7.48
CA ILE A 137 3.38 10.53 8.10
C ILE A 137 3.57 9.76 9.40
N GLN A 138 4.68 9.04 9.59
CA GLN A 138 5.03 8.43 10.88
C GLN A 138 5.03 9.48 12.02
N GLY A 139 5.52 10.70 11.76
CA GLY A 139 5.51 11.81 12.72
C GLY A 139 4.14 12.46 12.94
N PHE A 140 3.09 12.03 12.24
CA PHE A 140 1.71 12.45 12.53
C PHE A 140 1.09 11.66 13.68
N PHE A 141 1.68 10.52 14.04
CA PHE A 141 1.23 9.69 15.14
C PHE A 141 2.06 9.97 16.39
N ASP A 142 1.37 10.10 17.53
CA ASP A 142 2.01 10.16 18.86
C ASP A 142 2.20 8.76 19.47
N ILE A 143 1.91 7.71 18.70
CA ILE A 143 2.06 6.29 19.02
C ILE A 143 3.08 5.65 18.06
N PRO A 144 3.69 4.51 18.41
CA PRO A 144 4.62 3.82 17.52
C PRO A 144 3.98 3.47 16.17
N VAL A 145 4.73 3.69 15.09
CA VAL A 145 4.37 3.32 13.72
C VAL A 145 5.47 2.44 13.15
N ASP A 146 5.11 1.22 12.78
CA ASP A 146 5.97 0.33 12.01
C ASP A 146 5.62 0.49 10.53
N HIS A 147 6.49 1.20 9.79
CA HIS A 147 6.31 1.51 8.37
C HIS A 147 7.18 0.58 7.51
N LEU A 148 6.60 -0.53 7.08
CA LEU A 148 7.24 -1.55 6.22
C LEU A 148 7.32 -1.10 4.76
N TYR A 149 8.17 -1.78 3.98
CA TYR A 149 8.31 -1.56 2.54
C TYR A 149 7.97 -2.84 1.79
N ALA A 150 7.21 -2.76 0.69
CA ALA A 150 6.97 -3.88 -0.21
C ALA A 150 8.15 -4.16 -1.15
N ARG A 151 9.11 -3.23 -1.24
CA ARG A 151 10.31 -3.34 -2.08
C ARG A 151 11.02 -4.70 -2.00
N PRO A 152 11.26 -5.32 -0.84
CA PRO A 152 11.96 -6.61 -0.80
C PRO A 152 11.24 -7.69 -1.60
N ILE A 153 9.90 -7.73 -1.52
CA ILE A 153 9.04 -8.69 -2.23
C ILE A 153 9.11 -8.46 -3.74
N ILE A 154 9.01 -7.20 -4.18
CA ILE A 154 9.05 -6.87 -5.61
C ILE A 154 10.45 -7.11 -6.19
N VAL A 155 11.50 -6.79 -5.44
CA VAL A 155 12.90 -7.06 -5.85
C VAL A 155 13.14 -8.56 -5.97
N GLU A 156 12.65 -9.38 -5.03
CA GLU A 156 12.77 -10.84 -5.10
C GLU A 156 12.08 -11.40 -6.35
N TYR A 157 10.90 -10.89 -6.70
CA TYR A 157 10.21 -11.24 -7.94
C TYR A 157 11.06 -10.97 -9.19
N PHE A 158 11.66 -9.77 -9.31
CA PHE A 158 12.51 -9.44 -10.47
C PHE A 158 13.88 -10.12 -10.45
N LYS A 159 14.37 -10.57 -9.28
CA LYS A 159 15.56 -11.44 -9.21
C LYS A 159 15.25 -12.86 -9.69
N ALA A 160 14.07 -13.38 -9.37
CA ALA A 160 13.60 -14.67 -9.87
C ALA A 160 13.20 -14.60 -11.36
N ASN A 161 12.82 -13.42 -11.86
CA ASN A 161 12.42 -13.15 -13.24
C ASN A 161 13.28 -12.03 -13.83
N PRO A 162 14.59 -12.27 -14.07
CA PRO A 162 15.51 -11.22 -14.48
C PRO A 162 15.13 -10.65 -15.85
N ILE A 163 15.28 -9.33 -15.97
CA ILE A 163 15.08 -8.58 -17.21
C ILE A 163 16.44 -8.05 -17.65
N ASN A 164 16.86 -8.38 -18.87
CA ASN A 164 18.13 -7.91 -19.43
C ASN A 164 18.09 -6.39 -19.68
N ASP A 165 19.24 -5.73 -19.59
CA ASP A 165 19.40 -4.29 -19.91
C ASP A 165 18.36 -3.40 -19.22
N LEU A 166 18.13 -3.66 -17.92
CA LEU A 166 17.08 -2.99 -17.14
C LEU A 166 17.48 -1.56 -16.75
N VAL A 167 16.55 -0.63 -16.94
CA VAL A 167 16.58 0.72 -16.38
C VAL A 167 15.34 0.93 -15.52
N VAL A 168 15.55 1.28 -14.27
CA VAL A 168 14.48 1.68 -13.36
C VAL A 168 14.13 3.14 -13.61
N VAL A 169 12.83 3.43 -13.77
CA VAL A 169 12.32 4.76 -14.13
C VAL A 169 11.47 5.30 -12.98
N ALA A 170 11.81 6.49 -12.50
CA ALA A 170 10.93 7.25 -11.62
C ALA A 170 9.94 8.06 -12.47
N PRO A 171 8.61 7.92 -12.25
CA PRO A 171 7.58 8.59 -13.06
C PRO A 171 7.55 10.11 -12.86
N ASP A 172 8.07 10.59 -11.73
CA ASP A 172 8.28 12.00 -11.43
C ASP A 172 9.49 12.18 -10.49
N THR A 173 9.80 13.43 -10.17
CA THR A 173 10.93 13.78 -9.28
C THR A 173 10.71 13.37 -7.82
N GLY A 174 9.45 13.24 -7.37
CA GLY A 174 9.12 12.79 -6.01
C GLY A 174 9.44 11.31 -5.79
N GLY A 175 9.31 10.48 -6.83
CA GLY A 175 9.64 9.06 -6.82
C GLY A 175 11.14 8.73 -6.95
N ALA A 176 12.01 9.73 -7.10
CA ALA A 176 13.43 9.52 -7.46
C ALA A 176 14.21 8.65 -6.45
N GLU A 177 14.04 8.89 -5.14
CA GLU A 177 14.71 8.10 -4.10
C GLU A 177 14.22 6.65 -4.09
N ARG A 178 12.92 6.45 -4.33
CA ARG A 178 12.30 5.11 -4.43
C ARG A 178 12.89 4.36 -5.61
N ALA A 179 12.85 4.94 -6.82
CA ALA A 179 13.41 4.34 -8.02
C ALA A 179 14.90 4.01 -7.86
N ARG A 180 15.69 4.91 -7.28
CA ARG A 180 17.11 4.66 -6.98
C ARG A 180 17.32 3.46 -6.05
N ALA A 181 16.46 3.29 -5.05
CA ALA A 181 16.57 2.18 -4.11
C ALA A 181 16.26 0.81 -4.76
N TYR A 182 15.40 0.78 -5.78
CA TYR A 182 15.17 -0.39 -6.63
C TYR A 182 16.33 -0.63 -7.60
N ALA A 183 16.78 0.42 -8.31
CA ALA A 183 17.90 0.34 -9.25
C ALA A 183 19.14 -0.28 -8.61
N LYS A 184 19.50 0.16 -7.40
CA LYS A 184 20.63 -0.37 -6.64
C LYS A 184 20.48 -1.86 -6.29
N ARG A 185 19.27 -2.34 -6.00
CA ARG A 185 19.02 -3.74 -5.59
C ARG A 185 18.88 -4.70 -6.76
N LEU A 186 18.50 -4.17 -7.93
CA LEU A 186 18.36 -4.89 -9.19
C LEU A 186 19.59 -4.77 -10.09
N ASP A 187 20.64 -4.06 -9.64
CA ASP A 187 21.84 -3.76 -10.43
C ASP A 187 21.49 -3.14 -11.80
N ALA A 188 20.55 -2.19 -11.78
CA ALA A 188 19.94 -1.61 -12.97
C ALA A 188 20.29 -0.13 -13.12
N GLY A 189 20.17 0.39 -14.35
CA GLY A 189 20.26 1.83 -14.61
C GLY A 189 19.13 2.61 -13.93
N LEU A 190 19.26 3.94 -13.87
CA LEU A 190 18.23 4.83 -13.33
C LEU A 190 17.90 5.92 -14.36
N ALA A 191 16.61 6.13 -14.60
CA ALA A 191 16.09 7.26 -15.36
C ALA A 191 14.96 7.96 -14.59
N LEU A 192 14.70 9.21 -14.95
CA LEU A 192 13.71 10.08 -14.31
C LEU A 192 12.88 10.77 -15.38
N CYS A 193 11.57 10.80 -15.20
CA CYS A 193 10.69 11.64 -15.99
C CYS A 193 10.56 13.02 -15.31
N ASP A 194 11.02 14.07 -16.00
CA ASP A 194 10.77 15.46 -15.61
C ASP A 194 9.52 15.96 -16.37
N LYS A 195 8.44 16.13 -15.61
CA LYS A 195 7.18 16.66 -16.13
C LYS A 195 7.23 18.18 -16.09
N ARG A 196 7.44 18.82 -17.24
CA ARG A 196 7.34 20.29 -17.34
C ARG A 196 5.96 20.70 -17.85
N ARG A 197 5.35 21.64 -17.12
CA ARG A 197 4.16 22.36 -17.59
C ARG A 197 4.63 23.73 -18.08
N GLU A 198 4.70 23.93 -19.39
CA GLU A 198 5.12 25.23 -19.94
C GLU A 198 4.02 26.29 -19.75
N ARG A 199 2.73 25.91 -19.81
CA ARG A 199 1.58 26.78 -19.47
C ARG A 199 0.39 26.00 -18.91
N ALA A 200 -0.49 26.69 -18.19
CA ALA A 200 -1.82 26.17 -17.88
C ALA A 200 -2.59 25.99 -19.21
N ASN A 201 -2.96 24.75 -19.54
CA ASN A 201 -3.68 24.30 -20.75
C ASN A 201 -2.84 23.87 -21.97
N GLU A 202 -1.51 23.79 -21.87
CA GLU A 202 -0.68 23.11 -22.90
C GLU A 202 -0.42 21.63 -22.53
N ALA A 203 -0.18 20.80 -23.55
CA ALA A 203 0.08 19.37 -23.35
C ALA A 203 1.35 19.16 -22.49
N ASP A 204 1.27 18.24 -21.53
CA ASP A 204 2.41 17.91 -20.65
C ASP A 204 3.59 17.39 -21.51
N VAL A 205 4.72 18.12 -21.55
CA VAL A 205 5.96 17.60 -22.15
C VAL A 205 6.70 16.76 -21.11
N MET A 206 6.96 15.50 -21.43
CA MET A 206 7.67 14.55 -20.58
C MET A 206 9.12 14.44 -21.06
N ASN A 207 10.05 15.03 -20.32
CA ASN A 207 11.48 14.89 -20.59
C ASN A 207 12.02 13.68 -19.83
N ILE A 208 12.80 12.83 -20.50
CA ILE A 208 13.46 11.68 -19.88
C ILE A 208 14.91 12.03 -19.61
N VAL A 209 15.31 11.99 -18.34
CA VAL A 209 16.70 12.15 -17.90
C VAL A 209 17.25 10.76 -17.62
N GLY A 210 18.17 10.31 -18.48
CA GLY A 210 18.73 8.96 -18.47
C GLY A 210 18.61 8.30 -19.84
N ASP A 211 19.48 7.34 -20.14
CA ASP A 211 19.46 6.62 -21.41
C ASP A 211 18.60 5.36 -21.31
N VAL A 212 17.46 5.39 -22.03
CA VAL A 212 16.44 4.31 -22.09
C VAL A 212 16.35 3.65 -23.46
N SER A 213 17.13 4.12 -24.45
CA SER A 213 17.02 3.65 -25.83
C SER A 213 17.56 2.22 -25.97
N GLY A 214 16.77 1.33 -26.57
CA GLY A 214 17.08 -0.09 -26.70
C GLY A 214 17.05 -0.89 -25.40
N LYS A 215 16.61 -0.29 -24.28
CA LYS A 215 16.63 -0.90 -22.95
C LYS A 215 15.24 -1.31 -22.48
N ASN A 216 15.18 -2.24 -21.54
CA ASN A 216 13.93 -2.57 -20.86
C ASN A 216 13.75 -1.63 -19.67
N CYS A 217 12.54 -1.11 -19.49
CA CYS A 217 12.26 -0.10 -18.47
C CYS A 217 11.33 -0.66 -17.39
N LEU A 218 11.61 -0.37 -16.12
CA LEU A 218 10.71 -0.65 -14.99
C LEU A 218 10.32 0.65 -14.30
N ILE A 219 9.09 1.10 -14.50
CA ILE A 219 8.52 2.25 -13.81
C ILE A 219 8.21 1.85 -12.36
N VAL A 220 8.71 2.59 -11.38
CA VAL A 220 8.50 2.30 -9.96
C VAL A 220 7.76 3.46 -9.29
N ASP A 221 6.63 3.17 -8.66
CA ASP A 221 5.87 4.13 -7.85
C ASP A 221 5.36 3.51 -6.53
N ASP A 222 4.85 4.28 -5.58
CA ASP A 222 4.21 3.73 -4.38
C ASP A 222 2.79 3.21 -4.67
N MET A 223 2.07 3.91 -5.54
CA MET A 223 0.68 3.56 -5.86
C MET A 223 0.31 3.89 -7.30
N CYS A 224 -0.70 3.19 -7.83
CA CYS A 224 -1.35 3.57 -9.08
C CYS A 224 -2.84 3.82 -8.84
N ASP A 225 -3.28 5.05 -9.05
CA ASP A 225 -4.68 5.47 -8.92
C ASP A 225 -5.44 5.32 -10.25
N THR A 226 -5.38 6.31 -11.14
CA THR A 226 -6.14 6.30 -12.41
C THR A 226 -5.38 5.69 -13.59
N GLY A 227 -4.14 5.25 -13.39
CA GLY A 227 -3.25 4.80 -14.47
C GLY A 227 -2.74 5.91 -15.41
N GLY A 228 -3.25 7.14 -15.32
CA GLY A 228 -2.95 8.19 -16.30
C GLY A 228 -1.47 8.57 -16.38
N THR A 229 -0.83 8.79 -15.23
CA THR A 229 0.60 9.15 -15.16
C THR A 229 1.48 8.03 -15.71
N ILE A 230 1.30 6.79 -15.22
CA ILE A 230 2.13 5.66 -15.65
C ILE A 230 1.98 5.35 -17.14
N CYS A 231 0.79 5.53 -17.72
CA CYS A 231 0.57 5.30 -19.15
C CYS A 231 1.25 6.38 -19.99
N LYS A 232 1.21 7.65 -19.56
CA LYS A 232 1.97 8.74 -20.21
C LYS A 232 3.48 8.53 -20.12
N VAL A 233 3.97 8.03 -18.98
CA VAL A 233 5.39 7.68 -18.82
C VAL A 233 5.75 6.53 -19.77
N ALA A 234 4.91 5.49 -19.86
CA ALA A 234 5.12 4.38 -20.78
C ALA A 234 5.14 4.84 -22.26
N GLU A 235 4.23 5.75 -22.65
CA GLU A 235 4.22 6.36 -23.98
C GLU A 235 5.53 7.11 -24.28
N ALA A 236 6.01 7.92 -23.32
CA ALA A 236 7.24 8.68 -23.47
C ALA A 236 8.47 7.77 -23.58
N LEU A 237 8.54 6.71 -22.76
CA LEU A 237 9.61 5.71 -22.82
C LEU A 237 9.61 4.96 -24.15
N HIS A 238 8.43 4.57 -24.64
CA HIS A 238 8.28 3.92 -25.94
C HIS A 238 8.76 4.84 -27.08
N SER A 239 8.35 6.11 -27.05
CA SER A 239 8.78 7.13 -28.02
C SER A 239 10.28 7.41 -27.97
N ALA A 240 10.92 7.24 -26.81
CA ALA A 240 12.36 7.35 -26.63
C ALA A 240 13.14 6.06 -27.02
N GLY A 241 12.45 5.05 -27.53
CA GLY A 241 13.04 3.81 -28.04
C GLY A 241 13.25 2.72 -26.98
N ALA A 242 12.54 2.75 -25.85
CA ALA A 242 12.53 1.64 -24.91
C ALA A 242 11.95 0.37 -25.56
N ASN A 243 12.53 -0.79 -25.22
CA ASN A 243 12.15 -2.09 -25.78
C ASN A 243 10.87 -2.63 -25.13
N GLU A 244 10.96 -3.06 -23.87
CA GLU A 244 9.80 -3.48 -23.07
C GLU A 244 9.65 -2.58 -21.84
N ILE A 245 8.40 -2.26 -21.48
CA ILE A 245 8.10 -1.36 -20.37
C ILE A 245 7.26 -2.09 -19.34
N PHE A 246 7.76 -2.17 -18.13
CA PHE A 246 7.10 -2.73 -16.97
C PHE A 246 6.75 -1.62 -16.00
N ALA A 247 5.78 -1.87 -15.12
CA ALA A 247 5.53 -0.99 -13.98
C ALA A 247 5.39 -1.83 -12.71
N CYS A 248 5.80 -1.28 -11.58
CA CYS A 248 5.45 -1.84 -10.28
C CYS A 248 5.05 -0.77 -9.27
N PHE A 249 4.08 -1.11 -8.43
CA PHE A 249 3.65 -0.26 -7.34
C PHE A 249 3.15 -1.08 -6.15
N SER A 250 3.40 -0.59 -4.94
CA SER A 250 2.95 -1.28 -3.73
C SER A 250 1.43 -1.32 -3.67
N HIS A 251 0.75 -0.22 -3.98
CA HIS A 251 -0.69 -0.09 -3.80
C HIS A 251 -1.47 0.03 -5.12
N ALA A 252 -2.26 -0.99 -5.43
CA ALA A 252 -3.12 -1.03 -6.62
C ALA A 252 -4.48 -0.38 -6.38
N VAL A 253 -4.52 0.95 -6.27
CA VAL A 253 -5.79 1.69 -6.08
C VAL A 253 -6.71 1.54 -7.31
N LEU A 254 -6.14 1.63 -8.51
CA LEU A 254 -6.77 1.30 -9.81
C LEU A 254 -8.22 1.82 -9.96
N SER A 255 -8.43 3.09 -9.65
CA SER A 255 -9.73 3.74 -9.70
C SER A 255 -10.08 4.28 -11.09
N GLY A 256 -11.36 4.61 -11.30
CA GLY A 256 -11.83 5.25 -12.52
C GLY A 256 -11.51 4.43 -13.78
N ASN A 257 -10.74 5.01 -14.69
CA ASN A 257 -10.38 4.42 -15.98
C ASN A 257 -9.07 3.61 -15.98
N ALA A 258 -8.50 3.31 -14.80
CA ALA A 258 -7.18 2.68 -14.69
C ALA A 258 -7.04 1.40 -15.49
N VAL A 259 -8.06 0.52 -15.46
CA VAL A 259 -8.06 -0.75 -16.18
C VAL A 259 -7.92 -0.54 -17.69
N ASN A 260 -8.76 0.32 -18.26
CA ASN A 260 -8.72 0.63 -19.70
C ASN A 260 -7.42 1.32 -20.09
N ASN A 261 -6.93 2.24 -19.24
CA ASN A 261 -5.66 2.92 -19.47
C ASN A 261 -4.49 1.91 -19.54
N ILE A 262 -4.41 0.99 -18.57
CA ILE A 262 -3.36 -0.04 -18.54
C ILE A 262 -3.49 -0.98 -19.74
N GLN A 263 -4.71 -1.37 -20.10
CA GLN A 263 -4.96 -2.27 -21.23
C GLN A 263 -4.55 -1.65 -22.58
N ALA A 264 -4.80 -0.35 -22.77
CA ALA A 264 -4.44 0.37 -23.99
C ALA A 264 -2.99 0.90 -24.00
N SER A 265 -2.24 0.75 -22.91
CA SER A 265 -0.89 1.31 -22.77
C SER A 265 0.22 0.44 -23.35
N HIS A 266 1.39 1.05 -23.54
CA HIS A 266 2.65 0.38 -23.88
C HIS A 266 3.29 -0.43 -22.74
N LEU A 267 2.62 -0.56 -21.59
CA LEU A 267 3.10 -1.46 -20.54
C LEU A 267 3.01 -2.90 -21.04
N LYS A 268 4.00 -3.74 -20.75
CA LYS A 268 4.00 -5.19 -21.00
C LYS A 268 3.33 -5.92 -19.84
N LYS A 269 3.74 -5.61 -18.61
CA LYS A 269 3.24 -6.23 -17.38
C LYS A 269 3.35 -5.26 -16.20
N VAL A 270 2.39 -5.35 -15.29
CA VAL A 270 2.28 -4.51 -14.09
C VAL A 270 2.35 -5.40 -12.86
N ILE A 271 3.32 -5.13 -11.96
CA ILE A 271 3.53 -5.91 -10.74
C ILE A 271 3.03 -5.10 -9.56
N VAL A 272 2.10 -5.66 -8.78
CA VAL A 272 1.48 -4.98 -7.65
C VAL A 272 1.54 -5.85 -6.40
N THR A 273 1.15 -5.30 -5.24
CA THR A 273 0.89 -6.14 -4.06
C THR A 273 -0.58 -6.23 -3.71
N ASN A 274 -0.95 -7.22 -2.90
CA ASN A 274 -2.28 -7.36 -2.32
C ASN A 274 -2.52 -6.47 -1.09
N THR A 275 -1.85 -5.31 -0.95
CA THR A 275 -2.19 -4.32 0.09
C THR A 275 -3.59 -3.71 -0.07
N ILE A 276 -4.13 -3.75 -1.29
CA ILE A 276 -5.51 -3.40 -1.65
C ILE A 276 -6.07 -4.60 -2.43
N PRO A 277 -7.29 -5.08 -2.12
CA PRO A 277 -7.91 -6.11 -2.95
C PRO A 277 -8.18 -5.56 -4.35
N LEU A 278 -7.88 -6.34 -5.39
CA LEU A 278 -8.21 -5.94 -6.74
C LEU A 278 -9.72 -5.78 -6.89
N ASN A 279 -10.15 -4.66 -7.47
CA ASN A 279 -11.55 -4.49 -7.82
C ASN A 279 -11.94 -5.43 -8.98
N VAL A 280 -13.23 -5.73 -9.11
CA VAL A 280 -13.76 -6.68 -10.11
C VAL A 280 -13.28 -6.38 -11.53
N ARG A 281 -13.12 -5.10 -11.89
CA ARG A 281 -12.63 -4.71 -13.22
C ARG A 281 -11.15 -5.02 -13.41
N ALA A 282 -10.34 -4.89 -12.36
CA ALA A 282 -8.91 -5.18 -12.38
C ALA A 282 -8.61 -6.68 -12.36
N CYS A 283 -9.51 -7.54 -11.87
CA CYS A 283 -9.35 -8.99 -11.91
C CYS A 283 -9.12 -9.52 -13.34
N GLY A 284 -9.80 -8.96 -14.35
CA GLY A 284 -9.58 -9.35 -15.75
C GLY A 284 -8.16 -9.04 -16.27
N LEU A 285 -7.49 -8.02 -15.71
CA LEU A 285 -6.07 -7.77 -16.01
C LEU A 285 -5.16 -8.81 -15.36
N GLN A 286 -5.54 -9.35 -14.20
CA GLN A 286 -4.80 -10.44 -13.57
C GLN A 286 -4.96 -11.73 -14.39
N GLU A 287 -6.20 -12.08 -14.78
CA GLU A 287 -6.50 -13.28 -15.58
C GLU A 287 -5.81 -13.27 -16.96
N SER A 288 -5.68 -12.09 -17.57
CA SER A 288 -4.95 -11.91 -18.84
C SER A 288 -3.43 -11.83 -18.68
N GLY A 289 -2.90 -11.94 -17.45
CA GLY A 289 -1.46 -11.86 -17.16
C GLY A 289 -0.86 -10.44 -17.28
N ARG A 290 -1.70 -9.42 -17.45
CA ARG A 290 -1.30 -8.00 -17.50
C ARG A 290 -0.92 -7.46 -16.13
N ILE A 291 -1.58 -7.95 -15.08
CA ILE A 291 -1.25 -7.67 -13.68
C ILE A 291 -0.76 -8.95 -12.99
N GLU A 292 0.35 -8.84 -12.27
CA GLU A 292 0.81 -9.83 -11.29
C GLU A 292 0.60 -9.27 -9.89
N VAL A 293 -0.01 -10.05 -9.00
CA VAL A 293 -0.23 -9.66 -7.61
C VAL A 293 0.70 -10.46 -6.71
N LEU A 294 1.63 -9.78 -6.06
CA LEU A 294 2.52 -10.36 -5.05
C LEU A 294 1.90 -10.20 -3.67
N SER A 295 2.08 -11.20 -2.82
CA SER A 295 1.52 -11.12 -1.47
C SER A 295 2.45 -10.42 -0.47
N VAL A 296 1.85 -9.57 0.37
CA VAL A 296 2.47 -9.02 1.59
C VAL A 296 2.09 -9.81 2.85
N GLY A 297 1.28 -10.87 2.75
CA GLY A 297 0.77 -11.63 3.88
C GLY A 297 1.87 -12.17 4.79
N ARG A 298 2.91 -12.81 4.21
CA ARG A 298 4.07 -13.30 4.97
C ARG A 298 4.86 -12.20 5.67
N LEU A 299 5.01 -11.04 5.01
CA LEU A 299 5.70 -9.88 5.58
C LEU A 299 4.93 -9.33 6.78
N LEU A 300 3.62 -9.14 6.63
CA LEU A 300 2.74 -8.65 7.71
C LEU A 300 2.67 -9.65 8.87
N ALA A 301 2.55 -10.95 8.60
CA ALA A 301 2.60 -12.00 9.60
C ALA A 301 3.90 -11.95 10.42
N SER A 302 5.05 -11.85 9.74
CA SER A 302 6.36 -11.76 10.41
C SER A 302 6.47 -10.50 11.29
N ALA A 303 5.92 -9.38 10.82
CA ALA A 303 5.90 -8.12 11.59
C ALA A 303 4.97 -8.20 12.80
N ILE A 304 3.77 -8.78 12.65
CA ILE A 304 2.82 -9.01 13.75
C ILE A 304 3.47 -9.88 14.83
N ASN A 305 4.11 -10.98 14.43
CA ASN A 305 4.82 -11.85 15.36
C ASN A 305 5.94 -11.09 16.08
N SER A 306 6.72 -10.29 15.36
CA SER A 306 7.81 -9.51 15.95
C SER A 306 7.32 -8.45 16.94
N ILE A 307 6.22 -7.76 16.61
CA ILE A 307 5.57 -6.78 17.49
C ILE A 307 5.02 -7.46 18.75
N HIS A 308 4.43 -8.65 18.61
CA HIS A 308 3.92 -9.42 19.72
C HIS A 308 5.04 -9.86 20.67
N ASP A 309 6.06 -10.51 20.12
CA ASP A 309 7.20 -11.06 20.85
C ASP A 309 8.21 -9.99 21.34
N GLU A 310 7.94 -8.71 21.06
CA GLU A 310 8.81 -7.57 21.37
C GLU A 310 10.23 -7.72 20.77
N THR A 311 10.33 -8.38 19.61
CA THR A 311 11.58 -8.55 18.87
C THR A 311 11.76 -7.45 17.80
N SER A 312 12.96 -7.38 17.22
CA SER A 312 13.27 -6.34 16.25
C SER A 312 12.54 -6.55 14.92
N VAL A 313 11.70 -5.59 14.55
CA VAL A 313 11.10 -5.48 13.21
C VAL A 313 12.14 -5.03 12.18
N SER A 314 13.32 -4.55 12.62
CA SER A 314 14.34 -3.97 11.73
C SER A 314 14.90 -4.95 10.70
N SER A 315 14.85 -6.25 10.99
CA SER A 315 15.26 -7.33 10.10
C SER A 315 14.38 -7.43 8.84
N LEU A 316 13.19 -6.82 8.84
CA LEU A 316 12.22 -6.89 7.74
C LEU A 316 12.42 -5.78 6.68
N PHE A 317 13.31 -4.80 6.90
CA PHE A 317 13.50 -3.65 5.99
C PHE A 317 14.57 -3.83 4.90
N ILE A 318 15.12 -5.05 4.71
CA ILE A 318 16.28 -5.34 3.83
C ILE A 318 15.96 -5.14 2.34
#